data_AF-A0A2E7MWY2-F1
#
_entry.id   AF-A0A2E7MWY2-F1
#
_cell.length_a   1.000
_cell.length_b   1.000
_cell.length_c   1.000
_cell.angle_alpha   90.00
_cell.angle_beta   90.00
_cell.angle_gamma   90.00
#
_symmetry.space_group_name_H-M   'P 1'
#
loop_
_entity.id
_entity.type
_entity.pdbx_description
1 polymer ?
#
loop_
_entity_poly.entity_id
_entity_poly.type
_entity_poly.pdbx_seq_one_letter_code
_entity_poly.pdbx_strand_id
1 'polypeptide(L)'
;MEEKKATIKQLADLAREGEMKDPIDWGELAVQEEQAYLMMASQVLEQMESCPEDQRAVVAMATMTKLLVENFVLNLRLEGKVK
;
A
#
# COMPACT_ATOMS: atom_id res chain seq x y z
N MET A 1 5.70 9.51 19.40
CA MET A 1 6.08 10.10 18.09
C MET A 1 7.23 9.36 17.44
N GLU A 2 8.30 9.03 18.17
CA GLU A 2 9.42 8.24 17.62
C GLU A 2 9.04 6.78 17.33
N GLU A 3 8.26 6.13 18.20
CA GLU A 3 7.76 4.76 17.94
C GLU A 3 6.90 4.67 16.67
N LYS A 4 5.99 5.64 16.46
CA LYS A 4 5.17 5.72 15.25
C LYS A 4 6.02 5.83 13.98
N LYS A 5 7.06 6.67 13.98
CA LYS A 5 7.99 6.79 12.84
C LYS A 5 8.74 5.48 12.59
N ALA A 6 9.17 4.79 13.64
CA ALA A 6 9.85 3.51 13.51
C ALA A 6 8.93 2.45 12.87
N THR A 7 7.67 2.37 13.29
CA THR A 7 6.68 1.47 12.69
C THR A 7 6.42 1.80 11.22
N ILE A 8 6.26 3.08 10.87
CA ILE A 8 6.09 3.51 9.47
C ILE A 8 7.26 3.04 8.61
N LYS A 9 8.49 3.27 9.10
CA LYS A 9 9.70 2.85 8.39
C LYS A 9 9.75 1.33 8.21
N GLN A 10 9.45 0.57 9.26
CA GLN A 10 9.41 -0.89 9.19
C GLN A 10 8.40 -1.39 8.16
N LEU A 11 7.20 -0.81 8.12
CA LEU A 11 6.17 -1.15 7.13
C LEU A 11 6.63 -0.84 5.70
N ALA A 12 7.25 0.34 5.49
CA ALA A 12 7.79 0.74 4.20
C ALA A 12 8.91 -0.21 3.73
N ASP A 13 9.85 -0.54 4.60
CA ASP A 13 10.96 -1.44 4.30
C ASP A 13 10.45 -2.85 3.93
N LEU A 14 9.54 -3.41 4.72
CA LEU A 14 8.93 -4.72 4.46
C LEU A 14 8.15 -4.76 3.14
N ALA A 15 7.39 -3.70 2.83
CA ALA A 15 6.62 -3.63 1.60
C ALA A 15 7.54 -3.53 0.37
N ARG A 16 8.64 -2.79 0.48
CA ARG A 16 9.64 -2.63 -0.59
C ARG A 16 10.44 -3.90 -0.86
N GLU A 17 10.72 -4.71 0.17
CA GLU A 17 11.34 -6.04 -0.03
C GLU A 17 10.48 -6.95 -0.93
N GLY A 18 9.16 -6.74 -0.95
CA GLY A 18 8.23 -7.44 -1.84
C GLY A 18 8.47 -7.17 -3.33
N GLU A 19 8.94 -5.97 -3.71
CA GLU A 19 9.18 -5.58 -5.10
C GLU A 19 10.27 -6.41 -5.78
N MET A 20 11.16 -7.07 -5.02
CA MET A 20 12.20 -7.93 -5.61
C MET A 20 11.61 -9.03 -6.51
N LYS A 21 10.34 -9.40 -6.31
CA LYS A 21 9.62 -10.41 -7.11
C LYS A 21 8.68 -9.81 -8.16
N ASP A 22 8.25 -8.57 -7.97
CA ASP A 22 7.30 -7.86 -8.84
C ASP A 22 7.63 -6.36 -8.84
N PRO A 23 8.58 -5.92 -9.70
CA PRO A 23 9.12 -4.58 -9.64
C PRO A 23 8.13 -3.54 -10.15
N ILE A 24 8.02 -2.41 -9.44
CA ILE A 24 7.24 -1.25 -9.89
C ILE A 24 8.11 -0.38 -10.81
N ASP A 25 7.54 0.08 -11.94
CA ASP A 25 8.21 1.06 -12.80
C ASP A 25 8.03 2.47 -12.23
N TRP A 26 9.09 2.98 -11.60
CA TRP A 26 9.13 4.32 -11.03
C TRP A 26 9.53 5.41 -12.04
N GLY A 27 9.90 5.04 -13.27
CA GLY A 27 10.50 5.96 -14.26
C GLY A 27 9.59 7.09 -14.74
N GLU A 28 8.27 6.91 -14.65
CA GLU A 28 7.27 7.91 -15.06
C GLU A 28 6.71 8.74 -13.89
N LEU A 29 7.09 8.41 -12.65
CA LEU A 29 6.54 9.02 -11.45
C LEU A 29 7.43 10.17 -10.96
N ALA A 30 6.83 11.33 -10.71
CA ALA A 30 7.52 12.50 -10.14
C ALA A 30 7.84 12.37 -8.63
N VAL A 31 7.70 11.17 -8.04
CA VAL A 31 7.90 10.88 -6.62
C VAL A 31 9.03 9.86 -6.45
N GLN A 32 9.86 10.07 -5.43
CA GLN A 32 10.89 9.10 -5.07
C GLN A 32 10.22 7.86 -4.45
N GLU A 33 10.64 6.67 -4.87
CA GLU A 33 10.16 5.36 -4.38
C GLU A 33 10.08 5.32 -2.84
N GLU A 34 11.17 5.64 -2.14
CA GLU A 34 11.22 5.62 -0.67
C GLU A 34 10.17 6.55 -0.06
N GLN A 35 10.00 7.75 -0.61
CA GLN A 35 9.01 8.71 -0.15
C GLN A 35 7.59 8.19 -0.37
N ALA A 36 7.32 7.54 -1.50
CA ALA A 36 6.03 6.93 -1.79
C ALA A 36 5.70 5.83 -0.78
N TYR A 37 6.65 4.93 -0.51
CA TYR A 37 6.49 3.87 0.50
C TYR A 37 6.23 4.41 1.90
N LEU A 38 6.99 5.41 2.35
CA LEU A 38 6.79 6.05 3.65
C LEU A 38 5.43 6.73 3.75
N MET A 39 4.98 7.39 2.68
CA MET A 39 3.65 8.00 2.63
C MET A 39 2.54 6.96 2.75
N MET A 40 2.61 5.87 1.98
CA MET A 40 1.60 4.80 2.04
C MET A 40 1.59 4.11 3.40
N ALA A 41 2.77 3.79 3.95
CA ALA A 41 2.91 3.18 5.27
C ALA A 41 2.32 4.06 6.39
N SER A 42 2.54 5.38 6.33
CA SER A 42 1.94 6.34 7.26
C SER A 42 0.41 6.31 7.21
N GLN A 43 -0.15 6.31 6.00
CA GLN A 43 -1.60 6.32 5.80
C GLN A 43 -2.25 5.02 6.30
N VAL A 44 -1.64 3.87 6.02
CA VAL A 44 -2.13 2.56 6.51
C VAL A 44 -2.08 2.50 8.03
N LEU A 45 -1.00 2.97 8.66
CA LEU A 45 -0.90 2.99 10.12
C LEU A 45 -1.99 3.87 10.75
N GLU A 46 -2.22 5.07 10.19
CA GLU A 46 -3.30 5.95 10.65
C GLU A 46 -4.69 5.31 10.49
N GLN A 47 -4.93 4.61 9.38
CA GLN A 47 -6.18 3.88 9.18
C GLN A 47 -6.38 2.82 10.26
N MET A 48 -5.33 2.05 10.59
CA MET A 48 -5.39 1.02 11.63
C MET A 48 -5.56 1.63 13.03
N GLU A 49 -4.89 2.75 13.33
CA GLU A 49 -5.06 3.49 14.59
C GLU A 49 -6.49 4.01 14.77
N SER A 50 -7.16 4.41 13.68
CA SER A 50 -8.55 4.89 13.69
C SER A 50 -9.61 3.78 13.85
N CYS A 51 -9.20 2.51 13.71
CA CYS A 51 -10.08 1.35 13.80
C CYS A 51 -9.99 0.69 15.18
N PRO A 52 -11.12 0.27 15.78
CA PRO A 52 -11.11 -0.60 16.96
C PRO A 52 -10.22 -1.83 16.75
N GLU A 53 -9.45 -2.19 17.78
CA GLU A 53 -8.41 -3.22 17.67
C GLU A 53 -8.96 -4.59 17.22
N ASP A 54 -10.12 -4.97 17.74
CA ASP A 54 -10.85 -6.18 17.40
C ASP A 54 -11.38 -6.21 15.95
N GLN A 55 -11.46 -5.05 15.30
CA GLN A 55 -11.92 -4.88 13.93
C GLN A 55 -10.79 -4.69 12.92
N ARG A 56 -9.57 -4.34 13.36
CA ARG A 56 -8.43 -4.03 12.48
C ARG A 56 -8.17 -5.10 11.44
N ALA A 57 -8.18 -6.37 11.84
CA ALA A 57 -7.94 -7.48 10.91
C ALA A 57 -9.00 -7.55 9.81
N VAL A 58 -10.28 -7.41 10.17
CA VAL A 58 -11.40 -7.44 9.19
C VAL A 58 -11.34 -6.23 8.26
N VAL A 59 -11.06 -5.04 8.79
CA VAL A 59 -10.91 -3.81 7.99
C VAL A 59 -9.72 -3.89 7.05
N ALA A 60 -8.58 -4.42 7.51
CA ALA A 60 -7.40 -4.65 6.68
C ALA A 60 -7.70 -5.65 5.56
N MET A 61 -8.33 -6.79 5.86
CA MET A 61 -8.73 -7.77 4.85
C MET A 61 -9.71 -7.21 3.81
N ALA A 62 -10.69 -6.42 4.23
CA ALA A 62 -11.62 -5.75 3.32
C ALA A 62 -10.90 -4.72 2.43
N THR A 63 -9.96 -3.95 2.99
CA THR A 63 -9.16 -2.97 2.25
C THR A 63 -8.26 -3.66 1.22
N MET A 64 -7.53 -4.71 1.62
CA MET A 64 -6.70 -5.50 0.69
C MET A 64 -7.53 -6.12 -0.44
N THR A 65 -8.70 -6.68 -0.11
CA THR A 65 -9.62 -7.24 -1.11
C THR A 65 -10.05 -6.17 -2.11
N LYS A 66 -10.41 -4.97 -1.64
CA LYS A 66 -10.79 -3.86 -2.52
C LYS A 66 -9.63 -3.43 -3.43
N LEU A 67 -8.42 -3.30 -2.89
CA LEU A 67 -7.22 -2.97 -3.67
C LEU A 67 -6.95 -4.01 -4.77
N LEU A 68 -7.13 -5.31 -4.47
CA LEU A 68 -6.99 -6.38 -5.47
C LEU A 68 -8.07 -6.28 -6.57
N VAL A 69 -9.32 -5.99 -6.21
CA VAL A 69 -10.40 -5.80 -7.20
C VAL A 69 -10.13 -4.58 -8.08
N GLU A 70 -9.70 -3.46 -7.49
CA GLU A 70 -9.35 -2.25 -8.24
C GLU A 70 -8.16 -2.49 -9.16
N ASN A 71 -7.10 -3.15 -8.66
CA ASN A 71 -5.93 -3.53 -9.47
C ASN A 71 -6.32 -4.47 -10.62
N PHE A 72 -7.17 -5.46 -10.38
CA PHE A 72 -7.69 -6.34 -11.42
C PHE A 72 -8.43 -5.56 -12.52
N VAL A 73 -9.33 -4.64 -12.14
CA VAL A 73 -10.07 -3.82 -13.11
C VAL A 73 -9.13 -2.87 -13.87
N LEU A 74 -8.14 -2.27 -13.19
CA LEU A 74 -7.13 -1.42 -13.82
C LEU A 74 -6.31 -2.19 -14.85
N ASN A 75 -5.85 -3.40 -14.53
CA ASN A 75 -5.13 -4.24 -15.47
C ASN A 75 -5.98 -4.57 -16.71
N LEU A 76 -7.26 -4.91 -16.52
CA LEU A 76 -8.15 -5.13 -17.66
C LEU A 76 -8.35 -3.87 -18.51
N ARG A 77 -8.33 -2.67 -17.91
CA ARG A 77 -8.39 -1.39 -18.64
C ARG A 77 -7.11 -1.13 -19.44
N LEU A 78 -5.94 -1.37 -18.84
CA LEU A 78 -4.64 -1.24 -19.53
C LEU A 78 -4.54 -2.21 -20.72
N GLU A 79 -5.12 -3.40 -20.59
CA GLU A 79 -5.23 -4.38 -21.67
C GLU A 79 -6.32 -4.06 -22.72
N GLY A 80 -7.09 -2.99 -22.53
CA GLY A 80 -8.19 -2.59 -23.42
C GLY A 80 -9.41 -3.52 -23.39
N LYS A 81 -9.54 -4.37 -22.36
CA LYS A 81 -10.63 -5.34 -22.20
C LYS A 81 -11.89 -4.75 -21.54
N VAL A 82 -11.79 -3.55 -20.97
CA VAL A 82 -12.91 -2.80 -20.39
C VAL A 82 -12.77 -1.33 -20.75
N LYS A 83 -13.91 -0.66 -20.99
CA LYS A 83 -13.97 0.79 -21.24
C LYS A 83 -13.87 1.61 -19.95
#